data_AF-A0A1B3NDM0-F1
#
_entry.id   AF-A0A1B3NDM0-F1
#
_cell.length_a   1.000
_cell.length_b   1.000
_cell.length_c   1.000
_cell.angle_alpha   90.00
_cell.angle_beta   90.00
_cell.angle_gamma   90.00
#
_symmetry.space_group_name_H-M   'P 1'
#
loop_
_entity.id
_entity.type
_entity.pdbx_description
1 polymer ?
#
loop_
_entity_poly.entity_id
_entity_poly.type
_entity_poly.pdbx_seq_one_letter_code
_entity_poly.pdbx_strand_id
1 'polypeptide(L)'
;MPKIGPYIHQDDCIARLTFGIDRGLTVVLYQSYQAGIIGPEYNGIAILDDDHGQTVLDLHQREASGSNGPSSAQRAEFDRLKAMTWPELMSFIANHPRRRRELASDLRIGSEPARGDLVLQAARGRDVTLAQGPDIRSPEMIEATNSETVPYAFPEATRSEIMARLLKHASHPTNMQFGRALAWNIKIHDYDELAKTGENEVDAAFDVLWKARLAGDGDLFWSASSDALMQYVNAEATTWPGDDQGDWEFRTEGRSGGWLILSQWQGRRMEFSSFDEYQVFLEELSDPELVNFYKGIAVFDADLASPREIFDSHMNFRRFEVESIWRSTPALAVDDALTYDLPAAEFAKVAMALSLTVDALVDAMVEADAKDSFVLDVVEAHSGLEERERIAANLMAPTPAL
;
A
#
# COMPACT_ATOMS: atom_id res chain seq x y z
N MET A 1 1.92 12.87 -14.87
CA MET A 1 1.65 14.32 -14.76
C MET A 1 1.84 14.73 -13.31
N PRO A 2 2.44 15.89 -13.03
CA PRO A 2 2.61 16.39 -11.67
C PRO A 2 1.25 16.63 -10.99
N LYS A 3 1.25 16.61 -9.67
CA LYS A 3 0.04 16.71 -8.85
C LYS A 3 0.33 17.48 -7.56
N ILE A 4 -0.62 18.31 -7.13
CA ILE A 4 -0.65 18.95 -5.81
C ILE A 4 -2.01 18.73 -5.16
N GLY A 5 -2.05 18.14 -3.97
CA GLY A 5 -3.32 17.71 -3.35
C GLY A 5 -4.11 16.81 -4.32
N PRO A 6 -5.41 17.00 -4.55
CA PRO A 6 -6.19 16.26 -5.55
C PRO A 6 -6.06 16.78 -6.99
N TYR A 7 -5.25 17.80 -7.25
CA TYR A 7 -5.23 18.54 -8.52
C TYR A 7 -4.06 18.08 -9.42
N ILE A 8 -4.38 17.55 -10.60
CA ILE A 8 -3.39 17.14 -11.61
C ILE A 8 -3.18 18.31 -12.58
N HIS A 9 -1.93 18.68 -12.84
CA HIS A 9 -1.58 19.86 -13.64
C HIS A 9 -0.42 19.58 -14.60
N GLN A 10 -0.10 20.55 -15.46
CA GLN A 10 1.17 20.62 -16.20
C GLN A 10 2.21 21.37 -15.37
N ASP A 11 3.50 21.18 -15.66
CA ASP A 11 4.59 21.77 -14.87
C ASP A 11 4.54 23.31 -14.81
N ASP A 12 4.07 23.98 -15.87
CA ASP A 12 3.94 25.44 -15.98
C ASP A 12 2.66 26.00 -15.33
N CYS A 13 1.76 25.12 -14.86
CA CYS A 13 0.42 25.46 -14.39
C CYS A 13 0.30 25.48 -12.85
N ILE A 14 1.41 25.74 -12.16
CA ILE A 14 1.47 25.92 -10.71
C ILE A 14 2.26 27.18 -10.37
N ALA A 15 1.78 27.96 -9.40
CA ALA A 15 2.46 29.14 -8.90
C ALA A 15 2.40 29.21 -7.39
N ARG A 16 3.58 29.20 -6.77
CA ARG A 16 3.77 29.33 -5.33
C ARG A 16 4.02 30.80 -5.01
N LEU A 17 3.02 31.44 -4.43
CA LEU A 17 3.03 32.85 -4.06
C LEU A 17 3.45 33.00 -2.61
N THR A 18 4.29 33.97 -2.31
CA THR A 18 4.74 34.29 -0.95
C THR A 18 4.43 35.76 -0.66
N PHE A 19 3.81 36.03 0.48
CA PHE A 19 3.42 37.36 0.92
C PHE A 19 3.95 37.66 2.33
N GLY A 20 4.23 38.94 2.61
CA GLY A 20 4.68 39.36 3.93
C GLY A 20 5.90 38.56 4.43
N ILE A 21 5.83 38.07 5.67
CA ILE A 21 6.83 37.17 6.25
C ILE A 21 6.41 35.73 5.96
N ASP A 22 6.86 35.23 4.82
CA ASP A 22 6.76 33.83 4.38
C ASP A 22 5.33 33.27 4.22
N ARG A 23 4.25 34.07 4.22
CA ARG A 23 2.88 33.56 4.02
C ARG A 23 2.74 32.90 2.64
N GLY A 24 2.50 31.60 2.60
CA GLY A 24 2.45 30.78 1.41
C GLY A 24 1.05 30.48 0.92
N LEU A 25 0.73 30.89 -0.31
CA LEU A 25 -0.43 30.40 -1.07
C LEU A 25 0.03 29.73 -2.37
N THR A 26 -0.67 28.70 -2.82
CA THR A 26 -0.43 28.08 -4.13
C THR A 26 -1.65 28.27 -5.02
N VAL A 27 -1.43 28.82 -6.20
CA VAL A 27 -2.42 28.85 -7.28
C VAL A 27 -2.09 27.72 -8.24
N VAL A 28 -3.06 26.86 -8.55
CA VAL A 28 -2.89 25.75 -9.48
C VAL A 28 -3.97 25.79 -10.56
N LEU A 29 -3.54 25.77 -11.82
CA LEU A 29 -4.39 25.54 -12.99
C LEU A 29 -4.35 24.04 -13.31
N TYR A 30 -5.40 23.33 -12.93
CA TYR A 30 -5.46 21.88 -13.02
C TYR A 30 -6.29 21.43 -14.22
N GLN A 31 -5.95 20.26 -14.76
CA GLN A 31 -6.62 19.63 -15.90
C GLN A 31 -7.63 18.58 -15.47
N SER A 32 -7.38 17.95 -14.33
CA SER A 32 -8.27 16.96 -13.75
C SER A 32 -8.18 16.97 -12.22
N TYR A 33 -9.23 16.43 -11.61
CA TYR A 33 -9.38 16.32 -10.16
C TYR A 33 -9.50 14.85 -9.75
N GLN A 34 -8.66 14.40 -8.83
CA GLN A 34 -8.61 13.01 -8.38
C GLN A 34 -9.14 12.88 -6.95
N ALA A 35 -10.37 12.39 -6.80
CA ALA A 35 -11.00 12.09 -5.51
C ALA A 35 -11.34 10.60 -5.37
N GLY A 36 -10.34 9.73 -5.54
CA GLY A 36 -10.48 8.27 -5.41
C GLY A 36 -10.94 7.55 -6.68
N ILE A 37 -11.67 8.24 -7.56
CA ILE A 37 -11.91 7.88 -8.96
C ILE A 37 -11.53 9.13 -9.78
N ILE A 38 -10.92 8.95 -10.96
CA ILE A 38 -10.70 10.10 -11.87
C ILE A 38 -12.09 10.59 -12.27
N GLY A 39 -12.50 11.72 -11.70
CA GLY A 39 -13.78 12.35 -12.03
C GLY A 39 -13.77 12.85 -13.48
N PRO A 40 -14.95 13.21 -14.03
CA PRO A 40 -15.02 13.85 -15.35
C PRO A 40 -14.01 15.01 -15.47
N GLU A 41 -13.37 15.09 -16.64
CA GLU A 41 -12.22 15.92 -17.01
C GLU A 41 -12.50 17.44 -16.96
N TYR A 42 -12.80 17.94 -15.77
CA TYR A 42 -12.98 19.37 -15.55
C TYR A 42 -11.64 19.99 -15.16
N ASN A 43 -11.19 20.91 -15.99
CA ASN A 43 -10.09 21.80 -15.68
C ASN A 43 -10.59 23.01 -14.87
N GLY A 44 -9.66 23.79 -14.33
CA GLY A 44 -9.98 25.02 -13.61
C GLY A 44 -8.81 25.49 -12.76
N ILE A 45 -9.06 26.55 -11.99
CA ILE A 45 -8.07 27.13 -11.09
C ILE A 45 -8.50 26.90 -9.64
N ALA A 46 -7.57 26.46 -8.80
CA ALA A 46 -7.72 26.38 -7.36
C ALA A 46 -6.67 27.25 -6.67
N ILE A 47 -7.01 27.75 -5.49
CA ILE A 47 -6.10 28.44 -4.58
C ILE A 47 -6.04 27.61 -3.30
N LEU A 48 -4.82 27.27 -2.90
CA LEU A 48 -4.49 26.47 -1.74
C LEU A 48 -3.75 27.34 -0.73
N ASP A 49 -4.07 27.13 0.54
CA ASP A 49 -3.40 27.75 1.67
C ASP A 49 -2.37 26.75 2.20
N ASP A 50 -1.10 27.01 1.92
CA ASP A 50 -0.02 26.06 2.23
C ASP A 50 0.35 26.08 3.72
N ASP A 51 -0.03 27.14 4.44
CA ASP A 51 0.19 27.30 5.87
C ASP A 51 -0.92 26.69 6.74
N HIS A 52 -2.01 26.21 6.14
CA HIS A 52 -3.12 25.56 6.87
C HIS A 52 -3.61 24.28 6.16
N GLY A 53 -2.94 23.85 5.08
CA GLY A 53 -3.30 22.66 4.33
C GLY A 53 -4.72 22.64 3.75
N GLN A 54 -5.34 23.81 3.54
CA GLN A 54 -6.74 23.94 3.15
C GLN A 54 -6.91 24.46 1.71
N THR A 55 -7.98 24.05 1.05
CA THR A 55 -8.39 24.69 -0.21
C THR A 55 -9.12 25.98 0.10
N VAL A 56 -8.63 27.12 -0.39
CA VAL A 56 -9.26 28.43 -0.23
C VAL A 56 -10.49 28.55 -1.12
N LEU A 57 -10.32 28.19 -2.39
CA LEU A 57 -11.37 28.08 -3.40
C LEU A 57 -10.93 27.13 -4.51
N ASP A 58 -11.90 26.56 -5.22
CA ASP A 58 -11.70 25.65 -6.34
C ASP A 58 -12.68 25.94 -7.48
N LEU A 59 -12.45 25.30 -8.64
CA LEU A 59 -13.33 25.32 -9.81
C LEU A 59 -13.56 26.73 -10.39
N HIS A 60 -12.61 27.64 -10.18
CA HIS A 60 -12.60 28.93 -10.87
C HIS A 60 -12.29 28.74 -12.35
N GLN A 61 -13.01 29.43 -13.24
CA GLN A 61 -12.92 29.24 -14.69
C GLN A 61 -13.07 27.77 -15.14
N ARG A 62 -13.97 26.99 -14.53
CA ARG A 62 -14.15 25.58 -14.88
C ARG A 62 -14.65 25.41 -16.32
N GLU A 63 -13.96 24.59 -17.12
CA GLU A 63 -14.39 24.17 -18.46
C GLU A 63 -14.39 22.64 -18.60
N ALA A 64 -15.03 22.14 -19.67
CA ALA A 64 -15.08 20.71 -20.00
C ALA A 64 -13.98 20.30 -21.01
N SER A 65 -12.84 20.98 -20.97
CA SER A 65 -11.73 20.82 -21.92
C SER A 65 -10.54 20.04 -21.35
N GLY A 66 -10.71 19.34 -20.22
CA GLY A 66 -9.61 18.79 -19.40
C GLY A 66 -8.52 18.03 -20.15
N SER A 67 -8.86 17.09 -21.03
CA SER A 67 -7.88 16.33 -21.84
C SER A 67 -7.13 17.14 -22.90
N ASN A 68 -7.62 18.31 -23.30
CA ASN A 68 -6.98 19.21 -24.26
C ASN A 68 -6.09 20.27 -23.60
N GLY A 69 -6.01 20.27 -22.27
CA GLY A 69 -5.27 21.25 -21.48
C GLY A 69 -6.00 22.58 -21.28
N PRO A 70 -5.35 23.56 -20.64
CA PRO A 70 -6.00 24.81 -20.28
C PRO A 70 -6.24 25.73 -21.49
N SER A 71 -7.39 26.38 -21.51
CA SER A 71 -7.76 27.38 -22.52
C SER A 71 -6.92 28.65 -22.39
N SER A 72 -6.86 29.46 -23.45
CA SER A 72 -6.18 30.77 -23.39
C SER A 72 -6.76 31.69 -22.33
N ALA A 73 -8.08 31.60 -22.07
CA ALA A 73 -8.74 32.38 -21.03
C ALA A 73 -8.31 31.93 -19.63
N GLN A 74 -8.20 30.61 -19.40
CA GLN A 74 -7.70 30.06 -18.15
C GLN A 74 -6.23 30.43 -17.90
N ARG A 75 -5.39 30.39 -18.94
CA ARG A 75 -3.99 30.83 -18.84
C ARG A 75 -3.89 32.32 -18.48
N ALA A 76 -4.66 33.18 -19.15
CA ALA A 76 -4.68 34.60 -18.85
C ALA A 76 -5.16 34.89 -17.41
N GLU A 77 -6.17 34.16 -16.93
CA GLU A 77 -6.65 34.30 -15.57
C GLU A 77 -5.66 33.79 -14.52
N PHE A 78 -4.99 32.67 -14.81
CA PHE A 78 -3.91 32.14 -13.98
C PHE A 78 -2.76 33.14 -13.85
N ASP A 79 -2.32 33.74 -14.96
CA ASP A 79 -1.29 34.78 -14.95
C ASP A 79 -1.74 36.05 -14.23
N ARG A 80 -3.03 36.42 -14.33
CA ARG A 80 -3.60 37.53 -13.56
C ARG A 80 -3.53 37.26 -12.05
N LEU A 81 -3.94 36.07 -11.60
CA LEU A 81 -3.92 35.68 -10.18
C LEU A 81 -2.48 35.63 -9.63
N LYS A 82 -1.53 35.14 -10.43
CA LYS A 82 -0.10 35.11 -10.08
C LYS A 82 0.49 36.49 -9.83
N ALA A 83 0.02 37.49 -10.56
CA ALA A 83 0.52 38.86 -10.49
C ALA A 83 -0.15 39.71 -9.40
N MET A 84 -1.18 39.19 -8.71
CA MET A 84 -1.90 39.94 -7.70
C MET A 84 -1.05 40.24 -6.47
N THR A 85 -1.14 41.47 -6.01
CA THR A 85 -0.73 41.84 -4.66
C THR A 85 -1.66 41.22 -3.62
N TRP A 86 -1.23 41.17 -2.36
CA TRP A 86 -2.05 40.64 -1.27
C TRP A 86 -3.44 41.31 -1.18
N PRO A 87 -3.57 42.66 -1.19
CA PRO A 87 -4.89 43.30 -1.15
C PRO A 87 -5.79 42.93 -2.33
N GLU A 88 -5.22 42.81 -3.54
CA GLU A 88 -5.98 42.41 -4.73
C GLU A 88 -6.46 40.96 -4.62
N LEU A 89 -5.60 40.05 -4.17
CA LEU A 89 -5.94 38.65 -3.99
C LEU A 89 -6.99 38.46 -2.89
N MET A 90 -6.88 39.19 -1.78
CA MET A 90 -7.87 39.13 -0.69
C MET A 90 -9.23 39.65 -1.16
N SER A 91 -9.25 40.75 -1.90
CA SER A 91 -10.47 41.28 -2.52
C SER A 91 -11.09 40.26 -3.48
N PHE A 92 -10.26 39.59 -4.30
CA PHE A 92 -10.72 38.53 -5.19
C PHE A 92 -11.34 37.35 -4.41
N ILE A 93 -10.63 36.80 -3.42
CA ILE A 93 -11.09 35.68 -2.61
C ILE A 93 -12.38 36.05 -1.87
N ALA A 94 -12.43 37.23 -1.24
CA ALA A 94 -13.57 37.66 -0.43
C ALA A 94 -14.89 37.70 -1.21
N ASN A 95 -14.83 38.07 -2.48
CA ASN A 95 -15.98 38.19 -3.38
C ASN A 95 -16.24 36.93 -4.22
N HIS A 96 -15.42 35.88 -4.08
CA HIS A 96 -15.53 34.70 -4.92
C HIS A 96 -16.67 33.77 -4.46
N PRO A 97 -17.59 33.33 -5.34
CA PRO A 97 -18.74 32.51 -4.96
C PRO A 97 -18.38 31.11 -4.43
N ARG A 98 -17.17 30.61 -4.76
CA ARG A 98 -16.66 29.30 -4.29
C ARG A 98 -15.73 29.38 -3.09
N ARG A 99 -15.57 30.56 -2.49
CA ARG A 99 -14.76 30.73 -1.28
C ARG A 99 -15.24 29.75 -0.19
N ARG A 100 -14.31 29.01 0.42
CA ARG A 100 -14.62 28.15 1.58
C ARG A 100 -14.93 29.01 2.81
N ARG A 101 -15.80 28.50 3.69
CA ARG A 101 -16.30 29.27 4.86
C ARG A 101 -15.27 29.36 5.98
N GLU A 102 -14.61 28.25 6.23
CA GLU A 102 -13.55 28.11 7.22
C GLU A 102 -12.23 28.38 6.50
N LEU A 103 -11.65 29.54 6.79
CA LEU A 103 -10.37 30.00 6.28
C LEU A 103 -9.61 30.63 7.44
N ALA A 104 -8.29 30.69 7.29
CA ALA A 104 -7.41 31.45 8.18
C ALA A 104 -7.91 32.88 8.35
N SER A 105 -7.67 33.48 9.52
CA SER A 105 -8.24 34.77 9.90
C SER A 105 -7.84 35.90 8.93
N ASP A 106 -6.60 35.86 8.44
CA ASP A 106 -6.05 36.82 7.47
C ASP A 106 -6.74 36.73 6.11
N LEU A 107 -6.95 35.52 5.60
CA LEU A 107 -7.74 35.26 4.38
C LEU A 107 -9.22 35.59 4.57
N ARG A 108 -9.74 35.47 5.79
CA ARG A 108 -11.17 35.64 6.07
C ARG A 108 -11.57 37.10 6.15
N ILE A 109 -10.76 37.90 6.82
CA ILE A 109 -11.03 39.31 7.17
C ILE A 109 -10.32 40.27 6.19
N GLY A 110 -9.33 39.79 5.43
CA GLY A 110 -8.55 40.60 4.50
C GLY A 110 -7.58 41.54 5.22
N SER A 111 -7.01 41.10 6.34
CA SER A 111 -5.97 41.84 7.08
C SER A 111 -4.62 41.76 6.38
N GLU A 112 -3.58 42.35 6.97
CA GLU A 112 -2.18 42.04 6.64
C GLU A 112 -1.94 40.51 6.59
N PRO A 113 -1.01 40.02 5.75
CA PRO A 113 -0.65 38.60 5.72
C PRO A 113 -0.19 38.12 7.10
N ALA A 114 -0.68 36.96 7.55
CA ALA A 114 -0.13 36.31 8.73
C ALA A 114 1.32 35.86 8.47
N ARG A 115 2.07 35.54 9.53
CA ARG A 115 3.38 34.89 9.37
C ARG A 115 3.18 33.48 8.82
N GLY A 116 3.99 33.07 7.86
CA GLY A 116 3.96 31.73 7.30
C GLY A 116 4.44 30.64 8.27
N ASP A 117 3.90 29.45 8.10
CA ASP A 117 4.32 28.19 8.70
C ASP A 117 5.21 27.41 7.73
N LEU A 118 6.53 27.58 7.88
CA LEU A 118 7.50 26.92 7.01
C LEU A 118 7.49 25.39 7.14
N VAL A 119 7.08 24.83 8.29
CA VAL A 119 7.02 23.37 8.50
C VAL A 119 5.90 22.78 7.66
N LEU A 120 4.71 23.40 7.70
CA LEU A 120 3.59 22.98 6.86
C LEU A 120 3.88 23.20 5.37
N GLN A 121 4.49 24.34 5.01
CA GLN A 121 4.89 24.59 3.62
C GLN A 121 5.85 23.52 3.09
N ALA A 122 6.86 23.13 3.88
CA ALA A 122 7.77 22.04 3.54
C ALA A 122 7.02 20.71 3.39
N ALA A 123 6.10 20.40 4.31
CA ALA A 123 5.26 19.20 4.24
C ALA A 123 4.35 19.17 3.00
N ARG A 124 4.02 20.33 2.41
CA ARG A 124 3.30 20.48 1.13
C ARG A 124 4.21 20.57 -0.09
N GLY A 125 5.51 20.37 0.11
CA GLY A 125 6.51 20.29 -0.96
C GLY A 125 6.92 21.66 -1.53
N ARG A 126 6.68 22.76 -0.79
CA ARG A 126 7.33 24.04 -1.10
C ARG A 126 8.80 23.93 -0.74
N ASP A 127 9.63 24.53 -1.58
CA ASP A 127 11.06 24.65 -1.32
C ASP A 127 11.25 25.82 -0.35
N VAL A 128 11.53 25.51 0.91
CA VAL A 128 11.66 26.47 2.01
C VAL A 128 12.86 26.09 2.87
N THR A 129 13.54 27.10 3.40
CA THR A 129 14.63 26.89 4.35
C THR A 129 14.06 26.84 5.76
N LEU A 130 14.05 25.64 6.36
CA LEU A 130 13.65 25.47 7.75
C LEU A 130 14.69 26.10 8.69
N ALA A 131 14.22 26.53 9.86
CA ALA A 131 15.09 27.09 10.88
C ALA A 131 16.14 26.05 11.29
N GLN A 132 17.39 26.50 11.39
CA GLN A 132 18.47 25.66 11.90
C GLN A 132 18.21 25.34 13.38
N GLY A 133 18.43 24.08 13.76
CA GLY A 133 18.23 23.59 15.12
C GLY A 133 19.30 22.57 15.51
N PRO A 134 19.33 22.13 16.77
CA PRO A 134 20.16 21.01 17.17
C PRO A 134 19.71 19.75 16.43
N ASP A 135 20.67 18.85 16.17
CA ASP A 135 20.35 17.47 15.80
C ASP A 135 19.76 16.79 17.04
N ILE A 136 18.50 16.35 16.94
CA ILE A 136 17.77 15.70 18.04
C ILE A 136 17.71 14.18 17.88
N ARG A 137 18.24 13.62 16.80
CA ARG A 137 18.24 12.17 16.56
C ARG A 137 19.06 11.43 17.62
N SER A 138 18.72 10.16 17.85
CA SER A 138 19.55 9.30 18.70
C SER A 138 20.89 8.98 18.01
N PRO A 139 21.94 8.63 18.78
CA PRO A 139 23.22 8.20 18.21
C PRO A 139 23.08 7.05 17.20
N GLU A 140 22.20 6.09 17.48
CA GLU A 140 21.95 4.93 16.62
C GLU A 140 21.32 5.33 15.29
N MET A 141 20.39 6.30 15.28
CA MET A 141 19.80 6.82 14.05
C MET A 141 20.82 7.56 13.19
N ILE A 142 21.73 8.31 13.83
CA ILE A 142 22.83 9.00 13.14
C ILE A 142 23.78 7.98 12.51
N GLU A 143 24.14 6.92 13.23
CA GLU A 143 24.98 5.85 12.71
C GLU A 143 24.32 5.12 11.53
N ALA A 144 23.05 4.73 11.69
CA ALA A 144 22.26 4.05 10.67
C ALA A 144 22.19 4.84 9.35
N THR A 145 21.94 6.15 9.45
CA THR A 145 21.84 7.04 8.28
C THR A 145 23.13 7.08 7.46
N ASN A 146 24.28 6.80 8.09
CA ASN A 146 25.59 6.79 7.45
C ASN A 146 26.09 5.37 7.14
N SER A 147 25.29 4.33 7.42
CA SER A 147 25.67 2.93 7.25
C SER A 147 25.14 2.36 5.94
N GLU A 148 25.98 1.60 5.23
CA GLU A 148 25.56 0.83 4.05
C GLU A 148 24.91 -0.52 4.42
N THR A 149 25.02 -0.95 5.69
CA THR A 149 24.56 -2.27 6.14
C THR A 149 23.23 -2.24 6.87
N VAL A 150 22.75 -1.05 7.27
CA VAL A 150 21.46 -0.87 7.94
C VAL A 150 20.45 -0.43 6.88
N PRO A 151 19.28 -1.09 6.74
CA PRO A 151 18.31 -0.77 5.69
C PRO A 151 17.51 0.51 5.95
N TYR A 152 17.74 1.17 7.09
CA TYR A 152 17.00 2.34 7.56
C TYR A 152 17.85 3.61 7.51
N ALA A 153 17.25 4.71 7.05
CA ALA A 153 17.87 6.03 7.03
C ALA A 153 16.97 7.06 7.72
N PHE A 154 17.59 7.95 8.48
CA PHE A 154 16.92 8.99 9.26
C PHE A 154 17.51 10.37 8.94
N PRO A 155 17.33 10.89 7.70
CA PRO A 155 18.04 12.08 7.24
C PRO A 155 17.61 13.38 7.94
N GLU A 156 16.38 13.44 8.46
CA GLU A 156 15.86 14.61 9.16
C GLU A 156 16.45 14.74 10.57
N ALA A 157 17.26 15.78 10.80
CA ALA A 157 18.06 15.93 12.02
C ALA A 157 17.38 16.83 13.06
N THR A 158 16.71 17.89 12.60
CA THR A 158 16.11 18.90 13.47
C THR A 158 14.63 18.64 13.71
N ARG A 159 14.08 19.22 14.79
CA ARG A 159 12.65 19.17 15.11
C ARG A 159 11.77 19.58 13.93
N SER A 160 12.08 20.69 13.28
CA SER A 160 11.30 21.21 12.15
C SER A 160 11.35 20.29 10.94
N GLU A 161 12.50 19.69 10.63
CA GLU A 161 12.63 18.73 9.53
C GLU A 161 11.84 17.46 9.80
N ILE A 162 11.96 16.92 11.02
CA ILE A 162 11.22 15.71 11.44
C ILE A 162 9.71 15.95 11.37
N MET A 163 9.23 17.07 11.92
CA MET A 163 7.80 17.42 11.84
C MET A 163 7.32 17.57 10.39
N ALA A 164 8.10 18.23 9.53
CA ALA A 164 7.76 18.38 8.12
C ALA A 164 7.67 17.02 7.41
N ARG A 165 8.58 16.08 7.70
CA ARG A 165 8.57 14.72 7.16
C ARG A 165 7.35 13.93 7.61
N LEU A 166 6.99 14.02 8.88
CA LEU A 166 5.82 13.35 9.46
C LEU A 166 4.51 13.91 8.90
N LEU A 167 4.37 15.24 8.82
CA LEU A 167 3.19 15.90 8.24
C LEU A 167 3.00 15.62 6.74
N LYS A 168 4.08 15.27 6.04
CA LYS A 168 4.06 14.86 4.63
C LYS A 168 3.65 13.40 4.44
N HIS A 169 3.71 12.57 5.49
CA HIS A 169 3.40 11.15 5.41
C HIS A 169 1.98 10.90 4.86
N ALA A 170 1.81 9.79 4.16
CA ALA A 170 0.52 9.41 3.61
C ALA A 170 -0.52 9.20 4.73
N SER A 171 -1.76 9.60 4.46
CA SER A 171 -2.88 9.36 5.37
C SER A 171 -4.10 8.84 4.64
N HIS A 172 -4.90 8.03 5.32
CA HIS A 172 -6.13 7.46 4.79
C HIS A 172 -7.35 7.85 5.66
N PRO A 173 -8.50 8.20 5.05
CA PRO A 173 -9.75 8.37 5.80
C PRO A 173 -10.16 7.07 6.49
N THR A 174 -10.57 7.15 7.74
CA THR A 174 -11.08 5.98 8.48
C THR A 174 -12.60 5.90 8.38
N ASN A 175 -13.16 4.68 8.33
CA ASN A 175 -14.60 4.47 8.08
C ASN A 175 -15.50 4.76 9.29
N MET A 176 -14.92 4.77 10.49
CA MET A 176 -15.63 5.21 11.69
C MET A 176 -15.76 6.75 11.64
N GLN A 177 -16.68 7.35 12.40
CA GLN A 177 -16.99 8.80 12.41
C GLN A 177 -15.82 9.74 12.80
N PHE A 178 -14.59 9.29 12.66
CA PHE A 178 -13.36 9.85 13.16
C PHE A 178 -12.35 9.91 12.01
N GLY A 179 -11.96 11.13 11.68
CA GLY A 179 -10.64 11.49 11.18
C GLY A 179 -9.97 10.75 10.02
N ARG A 180 -8.67 11.01 9.93
CA ARG A 180 -7.68 10.41 9.05
C ARG A 180 -6.56 9.88 9.93
N ALA A 181 -5.97 8.75 9.55
CA ALA A 181 -4.81 8.16 10.21
C ALA A 181 -3.63 8.08 9.25
N LEU A 182 -2.42 7.98 9.80
CA LEU A 182 -1.23 7.62 9.02
C LEU A 182 -1.43 6.23 8.42
N ALA A 183 -1.07 6.06 7.15
CA ALA A 183 -1.42 4.87 6.40
C ALA A 183 -0.39 4.47 5.35
N TRP A 184 -0.26 3.15 5.16
CA TRP A 184 0.55 2.52 4.13
C TRP A 184 -0.37 1.80 3.13
N ASN A 185 -0.06 1.96 1.84
CA ASN A 185 -0.77 1.25 0.78
C ASN A 185 -0.19 -0.16 0.67
N ILE A 186 -0.94 -1.15 1.11
CA ILE A 186 -0.54 -2.56 1.14
C ILE A 186 -1.21 -3.38 0.03
N LYS A 187 -1.73 -2.73 -1.01
CA LYS A 187 -2.37 -3.42 -2.14
C LYS A 187 -1.32 -4.21 -2.91
N ILE A 188 -1.68 -5.46 -3.20
CA ILE A 188 -0.88 -6.38 -4.00
C ILE A 188 -1.40 -6.36 -5.44
N HIS A 189 -0.47 -6.16 -6.37
CA HIS A 189 -0.70 -6.22 -7.81
C HIS A 189 0.42 -7.05 -8.44
N ASP A 190 0.09 -7.83 -9.47
CA ASP A 190 1.05 -8.59 -10.28
C ASP A 190 2.02 -9.46 -9.47
N TYR A 191 1.51 -10.19 -8.46
CA TYR A 191 2.29 -11.06 -7.59
C TYR A 191 2.78 -12.34 -8.31
N ASP A 192 3.75 -13.04 -7.72
CA ASP A 192 4.25 -14.30 -8.26
C ASP A 192 3.25 -15.44 -8.00
N GLU A 193 2.35 -15.68 -8.96
CA GLU A 193 1.36 -16.76 -8.89
C GLU A 193 1.99 -18.15 -8.79
N LEU A 194 3.25 -18.33 -9.19
CA LEU A 194 3.98 -19.57 -8.99
C LEU A 194 4.65 -19.64 -7.62
N ALA A 195 4.63 -18.59 -6.81
CA ALA A 195 5.18 -18.59 -5.46
C ALA A 195 6.64 -19.10 -5.40
N LYS A 196 7.45 -18.74 -6.41
CA LYS A 196 8.89 -19.09 -6.51
C LYS A 196 9.78 -18.03 -5.90
N THR A 197 9.24 -16.84 -5.69
CA THR A 197 9.93 -15.70 -5.07
C THR A 197 9.85 -15.84 -3.55
N GLY A 198 10.95 -16.26 -2.92
CA GLY A 198 11.06 -16.42 -1.47
C GLY A 198 12.28 -17.25 -1.09
N GLU A 199 12.39 -17.61 0.19
CA GLU A 199 13.54 -18.37 0.72
C GLU A 199 13.37 -19.90 0.59
N ASN A 200 12.15 -20.39 0.39
CA ASN A 200 11.86 -21.82 0.36
C ASN A 200 11.98 -22.39 -1.05
N GLU A 201 12.63 -23.55 -1.15
CA GLU A 201 12.73 -24.28 -2.41
C GLU A 201 11.40 -24.96 -2.73
N VAL A 202 10.85 -24.65 -3.91
CA VAL A 202 9.59 -25.23 -4.43
C VAL A 202 9.85 -25.93 -5.75
N ASP A 203 9.23 -27.09 -5.96
CA ASP A 203 9.53 -27.98 -7.08
C ASP A 203 8.63 -27.69 -8.30
N ALA A 204 9.26 -27.44 -9.45
CA ALA A 204 8.57 -27.12 -10.70
C ALA A 204 7.62 -28.23 -11.16
N ALA A 205 7.78 -29.48 -10.71
CA ALA A 205 6.86 -30.56 -11.00
C ALA A 205 5.46 -30.32 -10.43
N PHE A 206 5.33 -29.56 -9.33
CA PHE A 206 4.04 -29.20 -8.75
C PHE A 206 3.43 -27.92 -9.33
N ASP A 207 4.12 -27.20 -10.25
CA ASP A 207 3.65 -25.91 -10.79
C ASP A 207 2.21 -25.99 -11.32
N VAL A 208 1.85 -27.10 -11.98
CA VAL A 208 0.53 -27.32 -12.58
C VAL A 208 -0.56 -27.53 -11.52
N LEU A 209 -0.26 -28.30 -10.47
CA LEU A 209 -1.18 -28.55 -9.37
C LEU A 209 -1.35 -27.31 -8.49
N TRP A 210 -0.25 -26.61 -8.21
CA TRP A 210 -0.26 -25.33 -7.50
C TRP A 210 -1.10 -24.28 -8.21
N LYS A 211 -0.93 -24.12 -9.53
CA LYS A 211 -1.75 -23.19 -10.32
C LYS A 211 -3.24 -23.55 -10.29
N ALA A 212 -3.56 -24.83 -10.39
CA ALA A 212 -4.94 -25.29 -10.31
C ALA A 212 -5.54 -24.97 -8.94
N ARG A 213 -4.79 -25.23 -7.86
CA ARG A 213 -5.18 -24.89 -6.49
C ARG A 213 -5.34 -23.38 -6.29
N LEU A 214 -4.38 -22.57 -6.71
CA LEU A 214 -4.46 -21.10 -6.61
C LEU A 214 -5.68 -20.53 -7.34
N ALA A 215 -6.03 -21.10 -8.50
CA ALA A 215 -7.20 -20.67 -9.27
C ALA A 215 -8.54 -21.11 -8.64
N GLY A 216 -8.55 -22.25 -7.94
CA GLY A 216 -9.76 -22.83 -7.36
C GLY A 216 -10.00 -22.52 -5.87
N ASP A 217 -8.94 -22.20 -5.12
CA ASP A 217 -8.99 -21.86 -3.70
C ASP A 217 -8.90 -20.34 -3.52
N GLY A 218 -10.07 -19.70 -3.43
CA GLY A 218 -10.19 -18.25 -3.25
C GLY A 218 -9.64 -17.74 -1.91
N ASP A 219 -9.38 -18.62 -0.94
CA ASP A 219 -8.91 -18.25 0.39
C ASP A 219 -7.38 -18.15 0.47
N LEU A 220 -6.63 -18.85 -0.38
CA LEU A 220 -5.16 -18.85 -0.38
C LEU A 220 -4.57 -17.42 -0.42
N PHE A 221 -5.10 -16.59 -1.31
CA PHE A 221 -4.67 -15.20 -1.43
C PHE A 221 -4.89 -14.42 -0.12
N TRP A 222 -6.04 -14.60 0.52
CA TRP A 222 -6.39 -13.89 1.75
C TRP A 222 -5.61 -14.42 2.95
N SER A 223 -5.33 -15.73 3.00
CA SER A 223 -4.48 -16.32 4.02
C SER A 223 -3.05 -15.79 3.94
N ALA A 224 -2.43 -15.79 2.77
CA ALA A 224 -1.09 -15.23 2.60
C ALA A 224 -1.04 -13.72 2.92
N SER A 225 -2.07 -12.98 2.53
CA SER A 225 -2.21 -11.56 2.92
C SER A 225 -2.31 -11.38 4.44
N SER A 226 -3.06 -12.25 5.12
CA SER A 226 -3.23 -12.20 6.58
C SER A 226 -1.91 -12.51 7.29
N ASP A 227 -1.17 -13.52 6.84
CA ASP A 227 0.12 -13.90 7.43
C ASP A 227 1.15 -12.77 7.27
N ALA A 228 1.23 -12.17 6.08
CA ALA A 228 2.13 -11.06 5.77
C ALA A 228 1.92 -9.84 6.67
N LEU A 229 0.69 -9.65 7.17
CA LEU A 229 0.33 -8.51 8.00
C LEU A 229 0.33 -8.84 9.50
N MET A 230 0.46 -10.11 9.87
CA MET A 230 0.23 -10.60 11.23
C MET A 230 1.06 -9.84 12.27
N GLN A 231 2.35 -9.59 11.97
CA GLN A 231 3.24 -8.85 12.86
C GLN A 231 2.71 -7.44 13.19
N TYR A 232 2.05 -6.78 12.24
CA TYR A 232 1.53 -5.42 12.44
C TYR A 232 0.18 -5.43 13.16
N VAL A 233 -0.73 -6.32 12.77
CA VAL A 233 -2.11 -6.31 13.31
C VAL A 233 -2.23 -6.95 14.69
N ASN A 234 -1.25 -7.77 15.11
CA ASN A 234 -1.23 -8.40 16.43
C ASN A 234 -0.43 -7.61 17.49
N ALA A 235 -0.06 -6.35 17.20
CA ALA A 235 0.78 -5.52 18.07
C ALA A 235 2.17 -6.15 18.36
N GLU A 236 2.70 -6.92 17.39
CA GLU A 236 4.02 -7.55 17.46
C GLU A 236 5.08 -6.74 16.68
N ALA A 237 4.68 -5.64 16.04
CA ALA A 237 5.58 -4.77 15.31
C ALA A 237 6.59 -4.12 16.27
N THR A 238 7.86 -4.21 15.89
CA THR A 238 9.00 -3.63 16.61
C THR A 238 9.80 -2.79 15.64
N THR A 239 10.32 -1.66 16.09
CA THR A 239 11.13 -0.78 15.24
C THR A 239 12.62 -1.02 15.45
N TRP A 240 13.42 -0.80 14.42
CA TRP A 240 14.87 -0.88 14.54
C TRP A 240 15.50 0.46 14.96
N PRO A 241 16.52 0.46 15.84
CA PRO A 241 16.70 -0.53 16.90
C PRO A 241 15.61 -0.29 17.96
N GLY A 242 15.18 -1.35 18.65
CA GLY A 242 14.12 -1.16 19.64
C GLY A 242 13.64 -2.43 20.32
N ASP A 243 13.01 -2.17 21.45
CA ASP A 243 12.21 -3.07 22.28
C ASP A 243 10.78 -2.52 22.46
N ASP A 244 10.31 -1.73 21.48
CA ASP A 244 9.02 -1.05 21.47
C ASP A 244 7.87 -1.91 20.93
N GLN A 245 8.02 -3.23 21.05
CA GLN A 245 6.94 -4.16 20.75
C GLN A 245 5.71 -3.85 21.62
N GLY A 246 4.54 -3.76 20.99
CA GLY A 246 3.29 -3.42 21.67
C GLY A 246 3.04 -1.92 21.81
N ASP A 247 4.00 -1.05 21.50
CA ASP A 247 3.76 0.39 21.43
C ASP A 247 2.99 0.77 20.15
N TRP A 248 2.98 -0.10 19.13
CA TRP A 248 2.41 0.18 17.81
C TRP A 248 1.23 -0.74 17.53
N GLU A 249 0.06 -0.16 17.30
CA GLU A 249 -1.14 -0.92 16.91
C GLU A 249 -1.63 -0.52 15.53
N PHE A 250 -1.70 -1.50 14.64
CA PHE A 250 -2.21 -1.33 13.29
C PHE A 250 -3.52 -2.06 13.06
N ARG A 251 -4.28 -1.58 12.07
CA ARG A 251 -5.42 -2.32 11.53
C ARG A 251 -5.55 -2.09 10.03
N THR A 252 -6.30 -2.95 9.35
CA THR A 252 -6.60 -2.79 7.94
C THR A 252 -7.86 -1.97 7.71
N GLU A 253 -7.87 -1.12 6.69
CA GLU A 253 -9.00 -0.28 6.31
C GLU A 253 -9.25 -0.26 4.79
N GLY A 254 -10.43 0.20 4.42
CA GLY A 254 -10.91 0.25 3.03
C GLY A 254 -11.71 -0.99 2.62
N ARG A 255 -12.43 -0.90 1.49
CA ARG A 255 -13.41 -1.91 1.03
C ARG A 255 -12.87 -3.35 0.93
N SER A 256 -11.56 -3.51 0.77
CA SER A 256 -10.87 -4.80 0.67
C SER A 256 -9.64 -4.88 1.58
N GLY A 257 -9.54 -4.03 2.61
CA GLY A 257 -8.40 -4.01 3.53
C GLY A 257 -7.06 -3.56 2.91
N GLY A 258 -7.07 -2.87 1.77
CA GLY A 258 -5.85 -2.48 1.05
C GLY A 258 -5.03 -1.34 1.65
N TRP A 259 -5.32 -0.94 2.89
CA TRP A 259 -4.56 0.06 3.63
C TRP A 259 -4.26 -0.45 5.02
N LEU A 260 -2.99 -0.40 5.43
CA LEU A 260 -2.60 -0.57 6.82
C LEU A 260 -2.58 0.80 7.46
N ILE A 261 -3.32 0.98 8.56
CA ILE A 261 -3.38 2.26 9.26
C ILE A 261 -2.79 2.14 10.66
N LEU A 262 -2.04 3.15 11.08
CA LEU A 262 -1.61 3.27 12.46
C LEU A 262 -2.81 3.75 13.29
N SER A 263 -3.27 2.91 14.20
CA SER A 263 -4.46 3.16 15.00
C SER A 263 -4.15 3.64 16.40
N GLN A 264 -3.08 3.11 17.01
CA GLN A 264 -2.56 3.58 18.29
C GLN A 264 -1.04 3.62 18.30
N TRP A 265 -0.48 4.55 19.07
CA TRP A 265 0.94 4.61 19.42
C TRP A 265 1.10 4.95 20.90
N GLN A 266 1.75 4.08 21.67
CA GLN A 266 1.92 4.21 23.12
C GLN A 266 0.59 4.48 23.86
N GLY A 267 -0.46 3.77 23.45
CA GLY A 267 -1.84 3.93 23.96
C GLY A 267 -2.54 5.24 23.55
N ARG A 268 -1.89 6.11 22.75
CA ARG A 268 -2.50 7.30 22.16
C ARG A 268 -3.19 6.92 20.86
N ARG A 269 -4.41 7.42 20.67
CA ARG A 269 -5.14 7.26 19.42
C ARG A 269 -4.47 8.03 18.29
N MET A 270 -4.26 7.40 17.13
CA MET A 270 -3.57 7.98 15.97
C MET A 270 -4.52 8.34 14.81
N GLU A 271 -5.75 8.73 15.15
CA GLU A 271 -6.76 9.22 14.21
C GLU A 271 -7.07 10.69 14.51
N PHE A 272 -6.88 11.54 13.51
CA PHE A 272 -7.00 12.98 13.64
C PHE A 272 -8.15 13.51 12.78
N SER A 273 -9.02 14.33 13.35
CA SER A 273 -10.14 14.98 12.65
C SER A 273 -9.68 15.94 11.54
N SER A 274 -8.47 16.48 11.66
CA SER A 274 -7.89 17.44 10.73
C SER A 274 -6.36 17.32 10.68
N PHE A 275 -5.75 17.94 9.66
CA PHE A 275 -4.29 18.08 9.62
C PHE A 275 -3.76 18.95 10.77
N ASP A 276 -4.50 19.99 11.16
CA ASP A 276 -4.13 20.88 12.26
C ASP A 276 -4.07 20.12 13.59
N GLU A 277 -5.01 19.20 13.84
CA GLU A 277 -4.96 18.36 15.05
C GLU A 277 -3.73 17.45 15.05
N TYR A 278 -3.35 16.91 13.89
CA TYR A 278 -2.13 16.11 13.78
C TYR A 278 -0.87 16.96 14.02
N GLN A 279 -0.84 18.18 13.49
CA GLN A 279 0.26 19.11 13.76
C GLN A 279 0.38 19.45 15.24
N VAL A 280 -0.73 19.80 15.90
CA VAL A 280 -0.76 20.10 17.34
C VAL A 280 -0.23 18.91 18.13
N PHE A 281 -0.64 17.69 17.79
CA PHE A 281 -0.10 16.47 18.40
C PHE A 281 1.42 16.40 18.29
N LEU A 282 2.00 16.65 17.11
CA LEU A 282 3.45 16.65 16.91
C LEU A 282 4.16 17.78 17.68
N GLU A 283 3.53 18.96 17.78
CA GLU A 283 4.05 20.11 18.52
C GLU A 283 4.11 19.84 20.03
N GLU A 284 3.17 19.05 20.56
CA GLU A 284 3.08 18.67 21.97
C GLU A 284 4.11 17.59 22.38
N LEU A 285 4.66 16.82 21.43
CA LEU A 285 5.67 15.81 21.73
C LEU A 285 6.98 16.46 22.18
N SER A 286 7.57 15.95 23.26
CA SER A 286 8.97 16.26 23.59
C SER A 286 9.91 15.79 22.48
N ASP A 287 11.12 16.35 22.39
CA ASP A 287 12.09 15.94 21.36
C ASP A 287 12.36 14.41 21.36
N PRO A 288 12.54 13.74 22.52
CA PRO A 288 12.68 12.28 22.55
C PRO A 288 11.45 11.52 22.03
N GLU A 289 10.24 11.97 22.38
CA GLU A 289 9.00 11.34 21.90
C GLU A 289 8.83 11.54 20.39
N LEU A 290 9.10 12.74 19.88
CA LEU A 290 9.03 13.05 18.46
C LEU A 290 10.04 12.21 17.66
N VAL A 291 11.26 12.05 18.18
CA VAL A 291 12.31 11.23 17.58
C VAL A 291 11.92 9.75 17.59
N ASN A 292 11.34 9.25 18.68
CA ASN A 292 10.85 7.87 18.74
C ASN A 292 9.72 7.62 17.74
N PHE A 293 8.77 8.56 17.65
CA PHE A 293 7.68 8.47 16.69
C PHE A 293 8.19 8.50 15.25
N TYR A 294 9.11 9.42 14.94
CA TYR A 294 9.77 9.53 13.65
C TYR A 294 10.54 8.26 13.27
N LYS A 295 11.30 7.70 14.21
CA LYS A 295 12.01 6.42 14.03
C LYS A 295 11.04 5.33 13.56
N GLY A 296 9.91 5.16 14.25
CA GLY A 296 8.95 4.13 13.88
C GLY A 296 8.33 4.36 12.51
N ILE A 297 7.87 5.58 12.21
CA ILE A 297 7.32 5.89 10.88
C ILE A 297 8.35 5.64 9.77
N ALA A 298 9.62 6.00 9.96
CA ALA A 298 10.68 5.76 8.98
C ALA A 298 11.01 4.26 8.81
N VAL A 299 10.99 3.49 9.89
CA VAL A 299 11.17 2.02 9.84
C VAL A 299 10.01 1.37 9.07
N PHE A 300 8.76 1.69 9.42
CA PHE A 300 7.60 1.12 8.73
C PHE A 300 7.50 1.58 7.27
N ASP A 301 7.92 2.80 6.94
CA ASP A 301 8.06 3.25 5.54
C ASP A 301 9.03 2.36 4.75
N ALA A 302 10.12 1.90 5.36
CA ALA A 302 11.09 1.02 4.72
C ALA A 302 10.56 -0.42 4.63
N ASP A 303 10.04 -0.97 5.74
CA ASP A 303 9.55 -2.35 5.79
C ASP A 303 8.35 -2.56 4.85
N LEU A 304 7.47 -1.56 4.73
CA LEU A 304 6.26 -1.62 3.89
C LEU A 304 6.44 -0.97 2.52
N ALA A 305 7.68 -0.67 2.11
CA ALA A 305 7.96 -0.08 0.80
C ALA A 305 7.60 -1.03 -0.36
N SER A 306 7.77 -2.34 -0.14
CA SER A 306 7.56 -3.40 -1.13
C SER A 306 6.54 -4.43 -0.62
N PRO A 307 5.25 -4.09 -0.48
CA PRO A 307 4.25 -5.02 0.06
C PRO A 307 4.12 -6.29 -0.77
N ARG A 308 4.41 -6.22 -2.07
CA ARG A 308 4.49 -7.39 -2.96
C ARG A 308 5.58 -8.37 -2.55
N GLU A 309 6.79 -7.92 -2.22
CA GLU A 309 7.90 -8.82 -1.89
C GLU A 309 7.61 -9.59 -0.60
N ILE A 310 7.01 -8.91 0.38
CA ILE A 310 6.52 -9.55 1.62
C ILE A 310 5.47 -10.60 1.27
N PHE A 311 4.45 -10.22 0.50
CA PHE A 311 3.39 -11.14 0.09
C PHE A 311 3.92 -12.36 -0.69
N ASP A 312 4.82 -12.14 -1.65
CA ASP A 312 5.42 -13.20 -2.48
C ASP A 312 6.19 -14.20 -1.60
N SER A 313 6.94 -13.72 -0.60
CA SER A 313 7.63 -14.57 0.39
C SER A 313 6.66 -15.44 1.21
N HIS A 314 5.54 -14.87 1.66
CA HIS A 314 4.51 -15.64 2.38
C HIS A 314 3.79 -16.64 1.47
N MET A 315 3.53 -16.28 0.21
CA MET A 315 3.00 -17.23 -0.79
C MET A 315 3.98 -18.39 -1.05
N ASN A 316 5.29 -18.10 -1.15
CA ASN A 316 6.33 -19.11 -1.30
C ASN A 316 6.36 -20.08 -0.11
N PHE A 317 6.30 -19.56 1.12
CA PHE A 317 6.21 -20.39 2.32
C PHE A 317 4.96 -21.28 2.30
N ARG A 318 3.79 -20.73 1.96
CA ARG A 318 2.54 -21.50 1.84
C ARG A 318 2.65 -22.61 0.80
N ARG A 319 3.19 -22.31 -0.38
CA ARG A 319 3.42 -23.32 -1.41
C ARG A 319 4.34 -24.43 -0.89
N PHE A 320 5.42 -24.07 -0.22
CA PHE A 320 6.34 -25.03 0.39
C PHE A 320 5.65 -25.95 1.42
N GLU A 321 4.80 -25.41 2.30
CA GLU A 321 4.01 -26.20 3.24
C GLU A 321 3.07 -27.18 2.53
N VAL A 322 2.38 -26.72 1.49
CA VAL A 322 1.47 -27.55 0.69
C VAL A 322 2.22 -28.66 -0.04
N GLU A 323 3.36 -28.37 -0.67
CA GLU A 323 4.20 -29.39 -1.32
C GLU A 323 4.70 -30.44 -0.31
N SER A 324 5.06 -30.02 0.90
CA SER A 324 5.44 -30.94 1.99
C SER A 324 4.28 -31.85 2.40
N ILE A 325 3.06 -31.32 2.46
CA ILE A 325 1.84 -32.10 2.72
C ILE A 325 1.59 -33.10 1.59
N TRP A 326 1.65 -32.69 0.32
CA TRP A 326 1.50 -33.60 -0.82
C TRP A 326 2.52 -34.73 -0.80
N ARG A 327 3.78 -34.44 -0.47
CA ARG A 327 4.84 -35.45 -0.38
C ARG A 327 4.63 -36.43 0.78
N SER A 328 4.14 -35.95 1.92
CA SER A 328 3.90 -36.79 3.10
C SER A 328 2.57 -37.56 3.04
N THR A 329 1.59 -37.02 2.33
CA THR A 329 0.23 -37.59 2.16
C THR A 329 -0.20 -37.47 0.70
N PRO A 330 0.27 -38.37 -0.19
CA PRO A 330 0.00 -38.27 -1.63
C PRO A 330 -1.47 -38.29 -2.04
N ALA A 331 -2.34 -38.93 -1.25
CA ALA A 331 -3.79 -38.92 -1.49
C ALA A 331 -4.35 -37.49 -1.57
N LEU A 332 -3.82 -36.55 -0.78
CA LEU A 332 -4.23 -35.13 -0.84
C LEU A 332 -3.81 -34.44 -2.14
N ALA A 333 -2.70 -34.87 -2.77
CA ALA A 333 -2.32 -34.36 -4.08
C ALA A 333 -3.27 -34.88 -5.18
N VAL A 334 -3.75 -36.12 -5.04
CA VAL A 334 -4.78 -36.68 -5.92
C VAL A 334 -6.10 -35.94 -5.71
N ASP A 335 -6.54 -35.74 -4.46
CA ASP A 335 -7.77 -35.01 -4.13
C ASP A 335 -7.77 -33.61 -4.75
N ASP A 336 -6.67 -32.86 -4.64
CA ASP A 336 -6.54 -31.56 -5.30
C ASP A 336 -6.62 -31.70 -6.82
N ALA A 337 -5.94 -32.68 -7.41
CA ALA A 337 -5.97 -32.90 -8.85
C ALA A 337 -7.39 -33.22 -9.36
N LEU A 338 -8.17 -33.99 -8.61
CA LEU A 338 -9.56 -34.29 -8.92
C LEU A 338 -10.48 -33.08 -8.70
N THR A 339 -10.30 -32.39 -7.58
CA THR A 339 -11.10 -31.20 -7.19
C THR A 339 -10.98 -30.10 -8.22
N TYR A 340 -9.79 -29.92 -8.80
CA TYR A 340 -9.52 -28.88 -9.79
C TYR A 340 -9.45 -29.41 -11.24
N ASP A 341 -10.01 -30.61 -11.49
CA ASP A 341 -10.14 -31.22 -12.82
C ASP A 341 -8.83 -31.28 -13.63
N LEU A 342 -7.71 -31.60 -12.98
CA LEU A 342 -6.40 -31.64 -13.62
C LEU A 342 -6.32 -32.81 -14.62
N PRO A 343 -5.79 -32.59 -15.85
CA PRO A 343 -5.60 -33.67 -16.81
C PRO A 343 -4.67 -34.76 -16.27
N ALA A 344 -5.03 -36.03 -16.49
CA ALA A 344 -4.27 -37.20 -16.03
C ALA A 344 -2.78 -37.15 -16.45
N ALA A 345 -2.50 -36.71 -17.68
CA ALA A 345 -1.13 -36.57 -18.17
C ALA A 345 -0.30 -35.48 -17.45
N GLU A 346 -0.95 -34.42 -16.95
CA GLU A 346 -0.29 -33.40 -16.13
C GLU A 346 -0.10 -33.91 -14.70
N PHE A 347 -1.09 -34.59 -14.13
CA PHE A 347 -0.95 -35.22 -12.81
C PHE A 347 0.12 -36.31 -12.79
N ALA A 348 0.30 -37.06 -13.88
CA ALA A 348 1.37 -38.07 -13.96
C ALA A 348 2.77 -37.46 -13.74
N LYS A 349 3.01 -36.20 -14.14
CA LYS A 349 4.28 -35.50 -13.87
C LYS A 349 4.45 -35.21 -12.37
N VAL A 350 3.36 -34.85 -11.70
CA VAL A 350 3.31 -34.66 -10.25
C VAL A 350 3.58 -35.99 -9.53
N ALA A 351 2.95 -37.08 -9.98
CA ALA A 351 3.14 -38.42 -9.42
C ALA A 351 4.60 -38.89 -9.50
N MET A 352 5.29 -38.60 -10.61
CA MET A 352 6.74 -38.88 -10.74
C MET A 352 7.56 -38.13 -9.68
N ALA A 353 7.23 -36.87 -9.39
CA ALA A 353 7.92 -36.07 -8.37
C ALA A 353 7.63 -36.51 -6.93
N LEU A 354 6.46 -37.13 -6.69
CA LEU A 354 6.14 -37.77 -5.42
C LEU A 354 6.93 -39.07 -5.18
N SER A 355 7.66 -39.57 -6.19
CA SER A 355 8.52 -40.77 -6.10
C SER A 355 7.79 -42.03 -5.60
N LEU A 356 6.51 -42.17 -5.96
CA LEU A 356 5.69 -43.32 -5.58
C LEU A 356 5.94 -44.50 -6.52
N THR A 357 5.82 -45.71 -5.98
CA THR A 357 5.61 -46.90 -6.82
C THR A 357 4.23 -46.84 -7.46
N VAL A 358 4.02 -47.56 -8.56
CA VAL A 358 2.71 -47.59 -9.23
C VAL A 358 1.61 -48.09 -8.30
N ASP A 359 1.87 -49.14 -7.52
CA ASP A 359 0.87 -49.66 -6.57
C ASP A 359 0.53 -48.62 -5.48
N ALA A 360 1.53 -47.91 -4.94
CA ALA A 360 1.29 -46.85 -3.95
C ALA A 360 0.55 -45.63 -4.54
N LEU A 361 0.80 -45.32 -5.81
CA LEU A 361 0.06 -44.30 -6.56
C LEU A 361 -1.40 -44.71 -6.77
N VAL A 362 -1.65 -45.98 -7.12
CA VAL A 362 -3.01 -46.52 -7.25
C VAL A 362 -3.73 -46.51 -5.91
N ASP A 363 -3.07 -46.95 -4.83
CA ASP A 363 -3.65 -46.91 -3.48
C ASP A 363 -4.06 -45.49 -3.07
N ALA A 364 -3.19 -44.49 -3.32
CA ALA A 364 -3.50 -43.08 -3.06
C ALA A 364 -4.68 -42.57 -3.90
N MET A 365 -4.81 -43.01 -5.16
CA MET A 365 -5.93 -42.64 -6.02
C MET A 365 -7.24 -43.32 -5.62
N VAL A 366 -7.18 -44.56 -5.13
CA VAL A 366 -8.34 -45.28 -4.59
C VAL A 366 -8.80 -44.63 -3.27
N GLU A 367 -7.87 -44.22 -2.42
CA GLU A 367 -8.18 -43.48 -1.18
C GLU A 367 -8.90 -42.15 -1.49
N ALA A 368 -8.49 -41.46 -2.56
CA ALA A 368 -9.09 -40.23 -3.07
C ALA A 368 -10.40 -40.44 -3.88
N ASP A 369 -10.95 -41.66 -3.93
CA ASP A 369 -12.16 -42.01 -4.71
C ASP A 369 -12.05 -41.64 -6.22
N ALA A 370 -10.84 -41.76 -6.78
CA ALA A 370 -10.61 -41.48 -8.19
C ALA A 370 -11.33 -42.50 -9.08
N LYS A 371 -11.94 -42.02 -10.16
CA LYS A 371 -12.57 -42.90 -11.17
C LYS A 371 -11.51 -43.80 -11.82
N ASP A 372 -11.87 -45.06 -12.07
CA ASP A 372 -11.01 -46.04 -12.76
C ASP A 372 -10.39 -45.50 -14.05
N SER A 373 -11.14 -44.70 -14.83
CA SER A 373 -10.61 -44.10 -16.06
C SER A 373 -9.45 -43.14 -15.79
N PHE A 374 -9.55 -42.32 -14.75
CA PHE A 374 -8.49 -41.39 -14.34
C PHE A 374 -7.27 -42.17 -13.84
N VAL A 375 -7.49 -43.19 -13.00
CA VAL A 375 -6.45 -44.10 -12.51
C VAL A 375 -5.65 -44.71 -13.66
N LEU A 376 -6.34 -45.30 -14.64
CA LEU A 376 -5.71 -45.97 -15.77
C LEU A 376 -4.94 -44.99 -16.66
N ASP A 377 -5.49 -43.81 -16.92
CA ASP A 377 -4.83 -42.79 -17.74
C ASP A 377 -3.57 -42.22 -17.05
N VAL A 378 -3.60 -42.03 -15.73
CA VAL A 378 -2.43 -41.62 -14.94
C VAL A 378 -1.36 -42.71 -14.95
N VAL A 379 -1.73 -43.98 -14.72
CA VAL A 379 -0.78 -45.11 -14.73
C VAL A 379 -0.13 -45.26 -16.11
N GLU A 380 -0.89 -45.13 -17.20
CA GLU A 380 -0.35 -45.17 -18.56
C GLU A 380 0.67 -44.06 -18.79
N ALA A 381 0.34 -42.83 -18.39
CA ALA A 381 1.25 -41.68 -18.54
C ALA A 381 2.47 -41.76 -17.61
N HIS A 382 2.35 -42.40 -16.44
CA HIS A 382 3.41 -42.54 -15.45
C HIS A 382 4.36 -43.72 -15.76
N SER A 383 3.83 -44.85 -16.23
CA SER A 383 4.58 -46.12 -16.32
C SER A 383 4.33 -46.94 -17.58
N GLY A 384 3.49 -46.44 -18.49
CA GLY A 384 3.26 -47.03 -19.80
C GLY A 384 2.11 -48.04 -19.84
N LEU A 385 1.86 -48.53 -21.05
CA LEU A 385 0.69 -49.36 -21.38
C LEU A 385 0.68 -50.72 -20.67
N GLU A 386 1.84 -51.36 -20.51
CA GLU A 386 1.95 -52.68 -19.85
C GLU A 386 1.44 -52.62 -18.41
N GLU A 387 1.82 -51.56 -17.69
CA GLU A 387 1.43 -51.38 -16.31
C GLU A 387 -0.05 -51.01 -16.15
N ARG A 388 -0.56 -50.20 -17.07
CA ARG A 388 -2.01 -49.91 -17.18
C ARG A 388 -2.82 -51.19 -17.35
N GLU A 389 -2.39 -52.11 -18.21
CA GLU A 389 -3.06 -53.39 -18.43
C GLU A 389 -3.03 -54.27 -17.16
N ARG A 390 -1.91 -54.28 -16.43
CA ARG A 390 -1.79 -54.98 -15.13
C ARG A 390 -2.78 -54.45 -14.11
N ILE A 391 -2.87 -53.13 -13.94
CA ILE A 391 -3.78 -52.49 -12.98
C ILE A 391 -5.25 -52.69 -13.39
N ALA A 392 -5.58 -52.55 -14.69
CA ALA A 392 -6.94 -52.78 -15.18
C ALA A 392 -7.45 -54.19 -14.87
N ALA A 393 -6.61 -55.21 -14.99
CA ALA A 393 -6.97 -56.59 -14.65
C ALA A 393 -7.29 -56.76 -13.15
N ASN A 394 -6.61 -56.01 -12.28
CA ASN A 394 -6.83 -56.04 -10.82
C ASN A 394 -8.08 -55.28 -10.40
N LEU A 395 -8.36 -54.12 -11.00
CA LEU A 395 -9.57 -53.33 -10.73
C LEU A 395 -10.85 -54.05 -11.18
N MET A 396 -10.77 -54.89 -12.23
CA MET A 396 -11.90 -55.68 -12.74
C MET A 396 -12.05 -57.06 -12.07
N ALA A 397 -11.15 -57.45 -11.15
CA ALA A 397 -11.26 -58.72 -10.45
C ALA A 397 -12.45 -58.67 -9.46
N PRO A 398 -13.39 -59.63 -9.50
CA PRO A 398 -14.53 -59.63 -8.59
C PRO A 398 -14.04 -59.73 -7.15
N THR A 399 -14.55 -58.83 -6.28
CA THR A 399 -14.28 -58.86 -4.84
C THR A 399 -14.57 -60.26 -4.31
N PRO A 400 -13.64 -60.94 -3.61
CA PRO A 400 -13.92 -62.24 -3.04
C PRO A 400 -15.13 -62.12 -2.10
N ALA A 401 -16.20 -62.86 -2.39
CA ALA A 401 -17.35 -62.92 -1.50
C ALA A 401 -16.90 -63.45 -0.14
N LEU A 402 -17.02 -62.62 0.90
CA LEU A 402 -16.92 -63.03 2.31
C LEU A 402 -18.28 -63.47 2.83
#